data_AF-A0A963X3C6-F1
#
_entry.id   AF-A0A963X3C6-F1
#
_cell.length_a   1.000
_cell.length_b   1.000
_cell.length_c   1.000
_cell.angle_alpha   90.00
_cell.angle_beta   90.00
_cell.angle_gamma   90.00
#
_symmetry.space_group_name_H-M   'P 1'
#
loop_
_entity.id
_entity.type
_entity.pdbx_description
1 polymer ?
#
loop_
_entity_poly.entity_id
_entity_poly.type
_entity_poly.pdbx_seq_one_letter_code
_entity_poly.pdbx_strand_id
1 'polypeptide(L)'
;WVPIHPQLSASLAAVPSSGLALLQRQTGQPYTKGGLDNWFRRKREAAKIGPGLSPHGLRKAAGRRLAEAGATAHEIMSILGHKSLREVQRYTADADQKRNAAAAMAKLTGTQNEPKLSSATDGVSSGEVKRFK
;
A
#
# COMPACT_ATOMS: atom_id res chain seq x y z
N TRP A 1 2.11 13.94 12.95
CA TRP A 1 2.94 13.02 13.76
C TRP A 1 3.33 11.84 12.89
N VAL A 2 4.59 11.41 12.90
CA VAL A 2 5.08 10.29 12.08
C VAL A 2 6.01 9.44 12.95
N PRO A 3 5.79 8.12 13.08
CA PRO A 3 6.66 7.25 13.87
C PRO A 3 8.05 7.12 13.22
N ILE A 4 9.09 7.05 14.04
CA ILE A 4 10.47 6.87 13.56
C ILE A 4 10.70 5.38 13.28
N HIS A 5 11.07 5.05 12.05
CA HIS A 5 11.44 3.68 11.68
C HIS A 5 12.73 3.25 12.41
N PRO A 6 12.86 1.99 12.89
CA PRO A 6 14.03 1.55 13.65
C PRO A 6 15.37 1.78 12.94
N GLN A 7 15.44 1.55 11.63
CA GLN A 7 16.66 1.82 10.85
C GLN A 7 17.02 3.32 10.80
N LEU A 8 16.01 4.20 10.77
CA LEU A 8 16.24 5.65 10.84
C LEU A 8 16.74 6.05 12.22
N SER A 9 16.15 5.51 13.30
CA SER A 9 16.60 5.75 14.67
C SER A 9 18.08 5.33 14.86
N ALA A 10 18.45 4.14 14.39
CA ALA A 10 19.83 3.67 14.43
C ALA A 10 20.79 4.58 13.64
N SER A 11 20.35 5.05 12.46
CA SER A 11 21.15 5.96 11.63
C SER A 11 21.34 7.34 12.29
N LEU A 12 20.30 7.87 12.94
CA LEU A 12 20.37 9.13 13.67
C LEU A 12 21.26 9.02 14.91
N ALA A 13 21.22 7.90 15.63
CA ALA A 13 22.07 7.67 16.80
C ALA A 13 23.57 7.58 16.44
N ALA A 14 23.89 7.13 15.22
CA ALA A 14 25.27 7.00 14.74
C ALA A 14 25.88 8.33 14.22
N VAL A 15 25.07 9.37 14.05
CA VAL A 15 25.51 10.66 13.47
C VAL A 15 25.53 11.72 14.57
N PRO A 16 26.65 12.44 14.77
CA PRO A 16 26.71 13.54 15.72
C PRO A 16 25.64 14.58 15.41
N SER A 17 24.77 14.88 16.39
CA SER A 17 23.77 15.94 16.26
C SER A 17 24.32 17.24 16.84
N SER A 18 24.66 18.19 15.98
CA SER A 18 25.02 19.55 16.39
C SER A 18 23.96 20.53 15.89
N GLY A 19 23.29 21.29 16.74
CA GLY A 19 22.35 22.35 16.32
C GLY A 19 20.90 21.92 16.05
N LEU A 20 20.08 22.86 15.54
CA LEU A 20 18.61 22.73 15.48
C LEU A 20 18.06 22.01 14.24
N ALA A 21 18.86 21.85 13.18
CA ALA A 21 18.41 21.24 11.93
C ALA A 21 18.89 19.79 11.81
N LEU A 22 18.02 18.88 11.35
CA LEU A 22 18.39 17.48 11.14
C LEU A 22 19.32 17.26 9.93
N LEU A 23 19.12 18.05 8.86
CA LEU A 23 19.91 17.93 7.63
C LEU A 23 20.83 19.14 7.49
N GLN A 24 22.10 18.94 7.84
CA GLN A 24 23.12 19.99 7.86
C GLN A 24 24.26 19.72 6.88
N ARG A 25 24.81 20.81 6.38
CA ARG A 25 26.09 20.83 5.68
C ARG A 25 27.22 20.64 6.70
N GLN A 26 28.42 20.30 6.22
CA GLN A 26 29.62 20.19 7.06
C GLN A 26 29.95 21.48 7.84
N THR A 27 29.45 22.64 7.39
CA THR A 27 29.59 23.92 8.07
C THR A 27 28.56 24.16 9.19
N GLY A 28 27.76 23.16 9.56
CA GLY A 28 26.68 23.26 10.56
C GLY A 28 25.41 23.96 10.08
N GLN A 29 25.41 24.51 8.87
CA GLN A 29 24.28 25.23 8.31
C GLN A 29 23.26 24.27 7.67
N PRO A 30 21.94 24.53 7.78
CA PRO A 30 20.92 23.71 7.12
C PRO A 30 21.13 23.63 5.61
N TYR A 31 20.72 22.51 5.00
CA TYR A 31 20.63 22.43 3.55
C TYR A 31 19.51 23.33 3.01
N THR A 32 19.80 24.07 1.92
CA THR A 32 18.74 24.59 1.05
C THR A 32 18.16 23.44 0.22
N LYS A 33 16.94 23.62 -0.34
CA LYS A 33 16.34 22.62 -1.22
C LYS A 33 17.28 22.22 -2.38
N GLY A 34 17.76 23.19 -3.14
CA GLY A 34 18.69 22.93 -4.25
C GLY A 34 20.04 22.37 -3.80
N GLY A 35 20.50 22.77 -2.60
CA GLY A 35 21.72 22.22 -2.00
C GLY A 35 21.60 20.73 -1.69
N LEU A 36 20.47 20.31 -1.12
CA LEU A 36 20.19 18.91 -0.82
C LEU A 36 20.08 18.08 -2.11
N ASP A 37 19.36 18.58 -3.12
CA ASP A 37 19.21 17.92 -4.42
C ASP A 37 20.59 17.68 -5.08
N ASN A 38 21.47 18.69 -5.05
CA ASN A 38 22.83 18.59 -5.57
C ASN A 38 23.73 17.67 -4.74
N TRP A 39 23.59 17.63 -3.42
CA TRP A 39 24.30 16.69 -2.57
C TRP A 39 23.87 15.25 -2.85
N PHE A 40 22.56 15.01 -2.98
CA PHE A 40 22.01 13.70 -3.29
C PHE A 40 22.51 13.18 -4.64
N ARG A 41 22.51 14.05 -5.67
CA ARG A 41 23.10 13.74 -6.99
C ARG A 41 24.54 13.25 -6.86
N ARG A 42 25.38 13.99 -6.13
CA ARG A 42 26.79 13.65 -5.93
C ARG A 42 26.97 12.32 -5.20
N LYS A 43 26.16 12.04 -4.18
CA LYS A 43 26.20 10.75 -3.47
C LYS A 43 25.77 9.58 -4.35
N ARG A 44 24.75 9.77 -5.17
CA ARG A 44 24.29 8.78 -6.16
C ARG A 44 25.38 8.47 -7.19
N GLU A 45 26.04 9.49 -7.73
CA GLU A 45 27.16 9.35 -8.67
C GLU A 45 28.35 8.61 -8.03
N ALA A 46 28.72 8.97 -6.80
CA ALA A 46 29.77 8.27 -6.05
C ALA A 46 29.42 6.80 -5.79
N ALA A 47 28.14 6.48 -5.59
CA ALA A 47 27.63 5.12 -5.46
C ALA A 47 27.45 4.38 -6.80
N LYS A 48 27.82 5.00 -7.93
CA LYS A 48 27.68 4.45 -9.29
C LYS A 48 26.23 4.07 -9.66
N ILE A 49 25.25 4.82 -9.13
CA ILE A 49 23.84 4.62 -9.42
C ILE A 49 23.42 5.55 -10.58
N GLY A 50 22.62 5.02 -11.52
CA GLY A 50 22.17 5.73 -12.72
C GLY A 50 21.40 7.04 -12.45
N PRO A 51 21.26 7.91 -13.47
CA PRO A 51 20.60 9.20 -13.34
C PRO A 51 19.08 9.08 -13.09
N GLY A 52 18.42 10.20 -12.82
CA GLY A 52 16.95 10.26 -12.66
C GLY A 52 16.42 9.98 -11.25
N LEU A 53 17.28 9.60 -10.30
CA LEU A 53 16.89 9.42 -8.90
C LEU A 53 17.06 10.70 -8.08
N SER A 54 16.09 10.98 -7.21
CA SER A 54 16.01 12.17 -6.37
C SER A 54 15.45 11.86 -4.97
N PRO A 55 15.61 12.77 -3.99
CA PRO A 55 14.95 12.64 -2.69
C PRO A 55 13.43 12.55 -2.80
N HIS A 56 12.82 13.28 -3.74
CA HIS A 56 11.39 13.16 -4.02
C HIS A 56 11.03 11.76 -4.53
N GLY A 57 11.88 11.15 -5.37
CA GLY A 57 11.73 9.76 -5.80
C GLY A 57 11.75 8.76 -4.64
N LEU A 58 12.57 8.97 -3.61
CA LEU A 58 12.59 8.12 -2.41
C LEU A 58 11.25 8.14 -1.66
N ARG A 59 10.60 9.31 -1.57
CA ARG A 59 9.26 9.42 -0.97
C ARG A 59 8.22 8.63 -1.76
N LYS A 60 8.29 8.65 -3.10
CA LYS A 60 7.42 7.85 -3.96
C LYS A 60 7.67 6.35 -3.77
N ALA A 61 8.95 5.95 -3.69
CA ALA A 61 9.35 4.58 -3.42
C ALA A 61 8.86 4.08 -2.05
N ALA A 62 8.89 4.92 -1.02
CA ALA A 62 8.33 4.58 0.30
C ALA A 62 6.81 4.32 0.23
N GLY A 63 6.06 5.17 -0.49
CA GLY A 63 4.63 4.96 -0.72
C GLY A 63 4.34 3.65 -1.46
N ARG A 64 5.15 3.33 -2.48
CA ARG A 64 5.04 2.07 -3.22
C ARG A 64 5.30 0.85 -2.33
N ARG A 65 6.37 0.87 -1.52
CA ARG A 65 6.70 -0.23 -0.59
C ARG A 65 5.61 -0.45 0.46
N LEU A 66 5.02 0.62 0.98
CA LEU A 66 3.89 0.52 1.92
C LEU A 66 2.67 -0.10 1.24
N ALA A 67 2.34 0.31 0.00
CA ALA A 67 1.26 -0.28 -0.76
C ALA A 67 1.48 -1.77 -1.04
N GLU A 68 2.70 -2.17 -1.40
CA GLU A 68 3.08 -3.57 -1.60
C GLU A 68 3.04 -4.39 -0.30
N ALA A 69 3.32 -3.76 0.85
CA ALA A 69 3.14 -4.34 2.17
C ALA A 69 1.66 -4.39 2.61
N GLY A 70 0.73 -3.94 1.76
CA GLY A 70 -0.70 -4.03 1.98
C GLY A 70 -1.31 -2.88 2.76
N ALA A 71 -0.55 -1.82 3.07
CA ALA A 71 -1.05 -0.64 3.74
C ALA A 71 -2.13 0.06 2.90
N THR A 72 -3.17 0.55 3.57
CA THR A 72 -4.25 1.33 2.98
C THR A 72 -3.76 2.70 2.51
N ALA A 73 -4.51 3.32 1.60
CA ALA A 73 -4.21 4.66 1.14
C ALA A 73 -4.10 5.68 2.30
N HIS A 74 -4.95 5.56 3.33
CA HIS A 74 -4.94 6.46 4.49
C HIS A 74 -3.74 6.24 5.42
N GLU A 75 -3.28 5.01 5.60
CA GLU A 75 -2.05 4.72 6.34
C GLU A 75 -0.83 5.32 5.60
N ILE A 76 -0.77 5.15 4.28
CA ILE A 76 0.30 5.74 3.45
C ILE A 76 0.26 7.27 3.52
N MET A 77 -0.92 7.88 3.46
CA MET A 77 -1.07 9.34 3.62
C MET A 77 -0.57 9.80 4.99
N SER A 78 -0.86 9.05 6.06
CA SER A 78 -0.42 9.38 7.43
C SER A 78 1.10 9.36 7.57
N ILE A 79 1.78 8.40 6.93
CA ILE A 79 3.24 8.31 6.95
C ILE A 79 3.90 9.35 6.06
N LEU A 80 3.41 9.55 4.83
CA LEU A 80 4.03 10.47 3.89
C LEU A 80 3.64 11.92 4.16
N GLY A 81 2.47 12.19 4.74
CA GLY A 81 1.93 13.53 4.90
C GLY A 81 1.35 14.10 3.60
N HIS A 82 0.73 13.26 2.77
CA HIS A 82 -0.03 13.73 1.60
C HIS A 82 -1.38 14.28 2.04
N LYS A 83 -1.79 15.41 1.46
CA LYS A 83 -3.09 16.04 1.73
C LYS A 83 -4.20 15.51 0.82
N SER A 84 -3.86 14.90 -0.31
CA SER A 84 -4.82 14.38 -1.28
C SER A 84 -4.54 12.92 -1.60
N LEU A 85 -5.61 12.18 -1.89
CA LEU A 85 -5.55 10.77 -2.28
C LEU A 85 -4.93 10.56 -3.66
N ARG A 86 -5.01 11.55 -4.56
CA ARG A 86 -4.58 11.43 -5.96
C ARG A 86 -3.15 10.92 -6.11
N GLU A 87 -2.24 11.41 -5.27
CA GLU A 87 -0.83 11.00 -5.34
C GLU A 87 -0.58 9.60 -4.76
N VAL A 88 -1.39 9.17 -3.78
CA VAL A 88 -1.30 7.85 -3.15
C VAL A 88 -1.98 6.76 -3.97
N GLN A 89 -3.11 7.07 -4.60
CA GLN A 89 -3.86 6.16 -5.47
C GLN A 89 -2.99 5.53 -6.55
N ARG A 90 -2.04 6.29 -7.09
CA ARG A 90 -1.09 5.76 -8.09
C ARG A 90 -0.22 4.63 -7.53
N TYR A 91 0.16 4.67 -6.25
CA TYR A 91 0.99 3.62 -5.64
C TYR A 91 0.17 2.40 -5.25
N THR A 92 -1.06 2.62 -4.80
CA THR A 92 -1.96 1.57 -4.31
C THR A 92 -2.66 0.83 -5.46
N ALA A 93 -3.06 1.51 -6.53
CA ALA A 93 -3.78 0.90 -7.65
C ALA A 93 -3.05 -0.34 -8.20
N ASP A 94 -1.76 -0.23 -8.51
CA ASP A 94 -0.99 -1.35 -9.07
C ASP A 94 -0.75 -2.48 -8.05
N ALA A 95 -0.63 -2.15 -6.75
CA ALA A 95 -0.45 -3.16 -5.70
C ALA A 95 -1.77 -3.90 -5.43
N ASP A 96 -2.85 -3.14 -5.33
CA ASP A 96 -4.18 -3.61 -5.00
C ASP A 96 -4.79 -4.39 -6.15
N GLN A 97 -4.53 -4.04 -7.41
CA GLN A 97 -5.11 -4.73 -8.56
C GLN A 97 -4.82 -6.23 -8.52
N LYS A 98 -3.56 -6.64 -8.30
CA LYS A 98 -3.19 -8.06 -8.21
C LYS A 98 -3.85 -8.76 -7.02
N ARG A 99 -3.82 -8.13 -5.84
CA ARG A 99 -4.41 -8.66 -4.61
C ARG A 99 -5.93 -8.81 -4.72
N ASN A 100 -6.60 -7.79 -5.23
CA ASN A 100 -8.04 -7.75 -5.40
C ASN A 100 -8.50 -8.75 -6.46
N ALA A 101 -7.76 -8.91 -7.56
CA ALA A 101 -8.06 -9.91 -8.58
C ALA A 101 -8.00 -11.33 -8.01
N ALA A 102 -6.94 -11.68 -7.28
CA ALA A 102 -6.81 -12.98 -6.63
C ALA A 102 -7.94 -13.23 -5.61
N ALA A 103 -8.22 -12.23 -4.75
CA ALA A 103 -9.30 -12.32 -3.76
C ALA A 103 -10.68 -12.45 -4.41
N ALA A 104 -10.93 -11.78 -5.54
CA ALA A 104 -12.18 -11.88 -6.27
C ALA A 104 -12.38 -13.28 -6.88
N MET A 105 -11.34 -13.86 -7.50
CA MET A 105 -11.40 -15.21 -8.05
C MET A 105 -11.59 -16.29 -6.99
N ALA A 106 -11.01 -16.12 -5.80
CA ALA A 106 -11.21 -17.03 -4.68
C ALA A 106 -12.69 -17.11 -4.23
N LYS A 107 -13.46 -16.02 -4.38
CA LYS A 107 -14.89 -16.03 -4.03
C LYS A 107 -15.72 -16.90 -4.98
N LEU A 108 -15.34 -16.99 -6.25
CA LEU A 108 -16.02 -17.86 -7.23
C LEU A 108 -15.77 -19.34 -6.95
N THR A 109 -14.59 -19.69 -6.42
CA THR A 109 -14.23 -21.08 -6.11
C THR A 109 -14.72 -21.54 -4.73
N GLY A 110 -14.91 -20.62 -3.78
CA GLY A 110 -15.42 -20.91 -2.43
C GLY A 110 -16.95 -21.02 -2.30
N THR A 111 -17.71 -20.81 -3.37
CA THR A 111 -19.19 -20.86 -3.35
C THR A 111 -19.70 -22.17 -3.95
N GLN A 112 -19.28 -23.31 -3.40
CA GLN A 112 -19.95 -24.61 -3.58
C GLN A 112 -20.87 -24.86 -2.38
N ASN A 113 -21.80 -23.94 -2.16
CA ASN A 113 -22.92 -24.16 -1.25
C ASN A 113 -24.17 -23.68 -2.00
N GLU A 114 -24.53 -24.44 -3.03
CA GLU A 114 -25.90 -24.37 -3.55
C GLU A 114 -26.83 -24.67 -2.37
N PRO A 115 -27.77 -23.79 -2.02
CA PRO A 115 -28.86 -24.20 -1.16
C PRO A 115 -29.58 -25.32 -1.89
N LYS A 116 -29.54 -26.54 -1.35
CA LYS A 116 -30.41 -27.63 -1.79
C LYS A 116 -31.84 -27.10 -1.74
N LEU A 117 -32.39 -26.72 -2.89
CA LEU A 117 -33.83 -26.59 -3.06
C LEU A 117 -34.37 -27.99 -2.81
N SER A 118 -34.91 -28.22 -1.61
CA SER A 118 -35.72 -29.39 -1.33
C SER A 118 -36.95 -29.29 -2.22
N SER A 119 -36.94 -29.97 -3.35
CA SER A 119 -38.17 -30.32 -4.06
C SER A 119 -38.98 -31.23 -3.14
N ALA A 120 -39.90 -30.63 -2.39
CA ALA A 120 -40.96 -31.37 -1.72
C ALA A 120 -41.87 -31.96 -2.81
N THR A 121 -41.61 -33.19 -3.21
CA THR A 121 -42.59 -34.06 -3.85
C THR A 121 -42.86 -35.23 -2.92
N ASP A 122 -43.53 -34.93 -1.80
CA ASP A 122 -44.14 -35.95 -0.97
C ASP A 122 -45.65 -35.91 -1.19
N GLY A 123 -46.17 -37.01 -1.74
CA GLY A 123 -47.55 -37.44 -1.50
C GLY A 123 -48.61 -37.04 -2.53
N VAL A 124 -48.57 -37.61 -3.74
CA VAL A 124 -49.84 -37.87 -4.45
C VAL A 124 -50.54 -39.01 -3.71
N SER A 125 -51.47 -38.64 -2.83
CA SER A 125 -52.41 -39.56 -2.21
C SER A 125 -53.37 -40.11 -3.27
N SER A 126 -53.34 -41.42 -3.46
CA SER A 126 -54.33 -42.18 -4.23
C SER A 126 -55.70 -42.06 -3.57
N GLY A 127 -56.58 -41.25 -4.16
CA GLY A 127 -57.97 -41.09 -3.75
C GLY A 127 -58.92 -41.49 -4.88
N GLU A 128 -59.58 -42.63 -4.69
CA GLU A 128 -60.68 -43.14 -5.51
C GLU A 128 -61.86 -42.15 -5.51
N VAL A 129 -62.33 -41.71 -6.68
CA VAL A 129 -63.59 -40.97 -6.82
C VAL A 129 -64.49 -41.69 -7.81
N LYS A 130 -65.66 -42.09 -7.30
CA LYS A 130 -66.71 -42.86 -7.97
C LYS A 130 -67.36 -42.11 -9.15
N ARG A 131 -67.78 -42.93 -10.13
CA ARG A 131 -68.62 -42.66 -11.32
C ARG A 131 -69.74 -41.63 -11.14
N PHE A 132 -69.99 -40.86 -12.19
CA PHE A 132 -71.32 -40.32 -12.52
C PHE A 132 -71.68 -40.58 -13.99
N LYS A 133 -72.87 -41.19 -14.15
CA LYS A 133 -73.64 -41.61 -15.34
C LYS A 133 -72.96 -42.49 -16.39
#